data_AF-A0A2J8AGX8-F1
#
_entry.id   AF-A0A2J8AGX8-F1
#
_cell.length_a   1.000
_cell.length_b   1.000
_cell.length_c   1.000
_cell.angle_alpha   90.00
_cell.angle_beta   90.00
_cell.angle_gamma   90.00
#
_symmetry.space_group_name_H-M   'P 1'
#
loop_
_entity.id
_entity.type
_entity.pdbx_description
1 polymer ?
#
loop_
_entity_poly.entity_id
_entity_poly.type
_entity_poly.pdbx_seq_one_letter_code
_entity_poly.pdbx_strand_id
1 'polypeptide(L)'
;MVTTEEGAVSTPDPIFYVNGKRYALPAGRGETTLLQFLRDNGLSGTKLGCGEGGCGACTVMLSHWEEGRVVHRSVNACLCPLYAVEGMQVVTVEGAHFARVTV
;
A
#
# COMPACT_ATOMS: atom_id res chain seq x y z
N MET A 1 7.49 36.19 25.61
CA MET A 1 7.16 34.87 26.16
C MET A 1 5.66 34.77 26.28
N VAL A 2 4.99 34.30 25.22
CA VAL A 2 3.59 33.87 25.28
C VAL A 2 3.61 32.48 24.69
N THR A 3 3.40 31.49 25.55
CA THR A 3 3.17 30.10 25.20
C THR A 3 1.72 29.99 24.75
N THR A 4 1.49 29.83 23.45
CA THR A 4 0.22 29.30 22.95
C THR A 4 0.45 27.84 22.63
N GLU A 5 -0.06 26.96 23.49
CA GLU A 5 -0.27 25.55 23.20
C GLU A 5 -1.33 25.46 22.09
N GLU A 6 -0.88 25.37 20.84
CA GLU A 6 -1.74 24.94 19.74
C GLU A 6 -1.94 23.44 19.90
N GLY A 7 -3.11 23.06 20.44
CA GLY A 7 -3.57 21.69 20.47
C GLY A 7 -3.59 21.12 19.05
N ALA A 8 -2.55 20.35 18.71
CA ALA A 8 -2.46 19.64 17.46
C ALA A 8 -3.59 18.61 17.42
N VAL A 9 -4.62 18.89 16.62
CA VAL A 9 -5.55 17.84 16.15
C VAL A 9 -4.69 16.85 15.38
N SER A 10 -4.36 15.72 16.02
CA SER A 10 -3.61 14.65 15.37
C SER A 10 -4.48 14.09 14.25
N THR A 11 -4.19 14.47 13.00
CA THR A 11 -4.71 13.74 11.85
C THR A 11 -4.32 12.27 12.03
N PRO A 12 -5.27 11.32 11.95
CA PRO A 12 -4.93 9.91 12.07
C PRO A 12 -3.92 9.53 10.99
N ASP A 13 -2.93 8.72 11.35
CA ASP A 13 -1.88 8.30 10.42
C ASP A 13 -2.51 7.74 9.13
N PRO A 14 -2.01 8.13 7.95
CA PRO A 14 -2.54 7.65 6.68
C PRO A 14 -2.38 6.12 6.62
N ILE A 15 -3.38 5.43 6.08
CA ILE A 15 -3.45 3.96 6.12
C ILE A 15 -3.66 3.33 4.76
N PHE A 16 -3.43 2.03 4.69
CA PHE A 16 -3.78 1.18 3.56
C PHE A 16 -4.01 -0.25 4.06
N TYR A 17 -4.46 -1.13 3.17
CA TYR A 17 -4.73 -2.52 3.50
C TYR A 17 -3.86 -3.45 2.66
N VAL A 18 -3.35 -4.52 3.25
CA VAL A 18 -2.67 -5.60 2.54
C VAL A 18 -3.33 -6.92 2.91
N ASN A 19 -3.89 -7.61 1.92
CA ASN A 19 -4.64 -8.87 2.11
C ASN A 19 -5.73 -8.74 3.21
N GLY A 20 -6.40 -7.59 3.29
CA GLY A 20 -7.42 -7.29 4.29
C GLY A 20 -6.90 -6.87 5.67
N LYS A 21 -5.58 -6.92 5.92
CA LYS A 21 -4.96 -6.41 7.16
C LYS A 21 -4.64 -4.92 7.01
N ARG A 22 -5.04 -4.12 8.00
CA ARG A 22 -4.76 -2.68 8.08
C ARG A 22 -3.29 -2.43 8.41
N TYR A 23 -2.66 -1.49 7.69
CA TYR A 23 -1.32 -0.98 7.95
C TYR A 23 -1.33 0.55 8.00
N ALA A 24 -0.59 1.13 8.94
CA ALA A 24 -0.27 2.55 8.92
C ALA A 24 0.88 2.79 7.94
N LEU A 25 0.84 3.89 7.19
CA LEU A 25 1.94 4.33 6.35
C LEU A 25 3.00 4.99 7.25
N PRO A 26 4.19 4.37 7.40
CA PRO A 26 5.20 4.86 8.33
C PRO A 26 5.78 6.20 7.87
N ALA A 27 5.88 7.18 8.76
CA ALA A 27 6.52 8.46 8.45
C ALA A 27 7.99 8.28 7.98
N GLY A 28 8.45 9.16 7.08
CA GLY A 28 9.85 9.18 6.63
C GLY A 28 10.22 8.09 5.61
N ARG A 29 9.26 7.39 5.01
CA ARG A 29 9.50 6.31 4.03
C ARG A 29 9.17 6.71 2.59
N GLY A 30 9.35 7.98 2.24
CA GLY A 30 8.93 8.56 0.95
C GLY A 30 9.50 7.86 -0.29
N GLU A 31 10.71 7.29 -0.15
CA GLU A 31 11.42 6.58 -1.22
C GLU A 31 11.10 5.07 -1.25
N THR A 32 10.35 4.56 -0.28
CA THR A 32 10.04 3.13 -0.19
C THR A 32 9.03 2.74 -1.27
N THR A 33 9.36 1.69 -2.03
CA THR A 33 8.43 1.08 -2.98
C THR A 33 7.47 0.14 -2.26
N LEU A 34 6.29 -0.08 -2.85
CA LEU A 34 5.33 -1.04 -2.34
C LEU A 34 5.95 -2.45 -2.25
N LEU A 35 6.77 -2.85 -3.23
CA LEU A 35 7.47 -4.13 -3.19
C LEU A 35 8.39 -4.25 -1.98
N GLN A 36 9.17 -3.21 -1.70
CA GLN A 36 10.08 -3.21 -0.55
C GLN A 36 9.30 -3.32 0.76
N PHE A 37 8.23 -2.53 0.92
CA PHE A 37 7.37 -2.63 2.09
C PHE A 37 6.81 -4.04 2.30
N LEU A 38 6.24 -4.66 1.25
CA LEU A 38 5.64 -5.98 1.34
C LEU A 38 6.66 -7.03 1.84
N ARG A 39 7.86 -7.00 1.26
CA ARG A 39 8.94 -7.94 1.57
C ARG A 39 9.52 -7.71 2.97
N ASP A 40 9.70 -6.46 3.38
CA ASP A 40 10.13 -6.10 4.75
C ASP A 40 9.14 -6.60 5.81
N ASN A 41 7.85 -6.71 5.45
CA ASN A 41 6.78 -7.24 6.31
C ASN A 41 6.58 -8.76 6.16
N GLY A 42 7.50 -9.48 5.53
CA GLY A 42 7.46 -10.94 5.39
C GLY A 42 6.53 -11.46 4.29
N LEU A 43 5.86 -10.59 3.53
CA LEU A 43 5.05 -10.95 2.36
C LEU A 43 5.97 -11.09 1.13
N SER A 44 6.66 -12.23 1.09
CA SER A 44 7.74 -12.51 0.15
C SER A 44 7.27 -13.15 -1.16
N GLY A 45 5.99 -13.46 -1.32
CA GLY A 45 5.39 -14.06 -2.51
C GLY A 45 5.54 -13.19 -3.75
N THR A 46 5.33 -11.88 -3.60
CA THR A 46 5.65 -10.89 -4.64
C THR A 46 7.17 -10.73 -4.78
N LYS A 47 7.71 -10.86 -6.00
CA LYS A 47 9.17 -10.98 -6.23
C LYS A 47 9.78 -9.73 -6.85
N LEU A 48 11.05 -9.47 -6.48
CA LEU A 48 11.90 -8.56 -7.24
C LEU A 48 12.55 -9.35 -8.39
N GLY A 49 12.21 -9.00 -9.64
CA GLY A 49 12.84 -9.55 -10.84
C GLY A 49 13.78 -8.53 -11.48
N CYS A 50 13.22 -7.62 -12.27
CA CYS A 50 13.99 -6.59 -13.01
C CYS A 50 14.10 -5.23 -12.30
N GLY A 51 13.15 -4.85 -11.44
CA GLY A 51 13.13 -3.52 -10.79
C GLY A 51 12.69 -2.34 -11.68
N GLU A 52 12.41 -2.58 -12.95
CA GLU A 52 12.05 -1.56 -13.95
C GLU A 52 10.66 -1.79 -14.59
N GLY A 53 9.89 -2.74 -14.06
CA GLY A 53 8.51 -3.01 -14.50
C GLY A 53 8.34 -3.92 -15.72
N GLY A 54 9.43 -4.34 -16.38
CA GLY A 54 9.35 -5.17 -17.60
C GLY A 54 8.94 -6.64 -17.38
N CYS A 55 9.31 -7.25 -16.25
CA CYS A 55 9.14 -8.69 -16.03
C CYS A 55 7.81 -9.12 -15.38
N GLY A 56 7.07 -8.20 -14.76
CA GLY A 56 5.82 -8.52 -14.05
C GLY A 56 5.95 -9.41 -12.80
N ALA A 57 7.14 -9.83 -12.37
CA ALA A 57 7.35 -10.69 -11.19
C ALA A 57 6.85 -10.05 -9.86
N CYS A 58 6.70 -8.72 -9.86
CA CYS A 58 6.23 -7.93 -8.73
C CYS A 58 4.75 -7.51 -8.83
N THR A 59 3.98 -8.13 -9.73
CA THR A 59 2.59 -7.74 -9.96
C THR A 59 1.74 -7.95 -8.71
N VAL A 60 0.99 -6.92 -8.32
CA VAL A 60 -0.04 -6.97 -7.27
C VAL A 60 -1.32 -6.33 -7.79
N MET A 61 -2.46 -6.66 -7.17
CA MET A 61 -3.74 -6.01 -7.47
C MET A 61 -4.00 -4.90 -6.45
N LEU A 62 -4.31 -3.70 -6.95
CA LEU A 62 -4.85 -2.61 -6.15
C LEU A 62 -6.36 -2.55 -6.33
N SER A 63 -7.08 -2.37 -5.23
CA SER A 63 -8.51 -2.12 -5.23
C SER A 63 -8.80 -0.83 -4.48
N HIS A 64 -9.68 0.00 -5.03
CA HIS A 64 -10.12 1.24 -4.39
C HIS A 64 -11.54 1.57 -4.83
N TRP A 65 -12.20 2.46 -4.09
CA TRP A 65 -13.52 2.97 -4.45
C TRP A 65 -13.40 4.14 -5.41
N GLU A 66 -14.09 4.07 -6.53
CA GLU A 66 -14.13 5.12 -7.55
C GLU A 66 -15.53 5.13 -8.17
N GLU A 67 -16.15 6.31 -8.26
CA GLU A 67 -17.48 6.49 -8.91
C GLU A 67 -18.59 5.53 -8.43
N GLY A 68 -18.64 5.25 -7.13
CA GLY A 68 -19.70 4.41 -6.57
C GLY A 68 -19.52 2.90 -6.80
N ARG A 69 -18.33 2.47 -7.21
CA ARG A 69 -17.98 1.05 -7.36
C ARG A 69 -16.54 0.77 -6.96
N VAL A 70 -16.25 -0.51 -6.78
CA VAL A 70 -14.88 -1.00 -6.57
C VAL A 70 -14.18 -1.12 -7.93
N VAL A 71 -12.98 -0.53 -8.04
CA VAL A 71 -12.12 -0.65 -9.22
C VAL A 71 -10.86 -1.40 -8.86
N HIS A 72 -10.54 -2.41 -9.67
CA HIS A 72 -9.34 -3.23 -9.55
C HIS A 72 -8.35 -2.90 -10.66
N ARG A 73 -7.08 -2.74 -10.31
CA ARG A 73 -5.99 -2.56 -11.29
C ARG A 73 -4.75 -3.35 -10.88
N SER A 74 -4.10 -3.97 -11.85
CA SER A 74 -2.78 -4.57 -11.64
C SER A 74 -1.69 -3.50 -11.71
N VAL A 75 -0.74 -3.53 -10.79
CA VAL A 75 0.43 -2.64 -10.81
C VAL A 75 1.72 -3.40 -10.56
N ASN A 76 2.82 -2.85 -11.07
CA ASN A 76 4.16 -3.29 -10.73
C ASN A 76 4.57 -2.70 -9.36
N ALA A 77 4.59 -3.53 -8.31
CA ALA A 77 4.92 -3.07 -6.96
C ALA A 77 6.35 -2.49 -6.85
N CYS A 78 7.28 -2.89 -7.73
CA CYS A 78 8.65 -2.36 -7.75
C CYS A 78 8.76 -0.90 -8.16
N LEU A 79 7.77 -0.37 -8.89
CA LEU A 79 7.74 1.04 -9.32
C LEU A 79 6.67 1.86 -8.59
N CYS A 80 5.80 1.21 -7.82
CA CYS A 80 4.72 1.87 -7.09
C CYS A 80 5.28 2.48 -5.79
N PRO A 81 5.25 3.81 -5.60
CA PRO A 81 5.61 4.43 -4.33
C PRO A 81 4.64 3.97 -3.23
N LEU A 82 5.15 3.70 -2.02
CA LEU A 82 4.32 3.21 -0.92
C LEU A 82 3.17 4.16 -0.57
N TYR A 83 3.39 5.48 -0.63
CA TYR A 83 2.35 6.46 -0.34
C TYR A 83 1.29 6.58 -1.44
N ALA A 84 1.53 6.04 -2.65
CA ALA A 84 0.55 6.07 -3.73
C ALA A 84 -0.63 5.10 -3.51
N VAL A 85 -0.57 4.25 -2.48
CA VAL A 85 -1.62 3.29 -2.13
C VAL A 85 -2.39 3.67 -0.87
N GLU A 86 -2.27 4.92 -0.40
CA GLU A 86 -3.10 5.43 0.69
C GLU A 86 -4.59 5.20 0.42
N GLY A 87 -5.30 4.67 1.41
CA GLY A 87 -6.72 4.32 1.34
C GLY A 87 -7.06 3.11 0.47
N MET A 88 -6.08 2.48 -0.18
CA MET A 88 -6.31 1.37 -1.10
C MET A 88 -6.11 0.01 -0.45
N GLN A 89 -6.66 -1.02 -1.07
CA GLN A 89 -6.40 -2.42 -0.75
C GLN A 89 -5.42 -3.04 -1.74
N VAL A 90 -4.28 -3.48 -1.24
CA VAL A 90 -3.27 -4.27 -1.93
C VAL A 90 -3.58 -5.75 -1.73
N VAL A 91 -3.69 -6.49 -2.82
CA VAL A 91 -3.82 -7.95 -2.81
C VAL A 91 -2.59 -8.55 -3.45
N THR A 92 -1.90 -9.36 -2.66
CA THR A 92 -0.69 -10.11 -3.05
C THR A 92 -1.04 -11.57 -3.30
N VAL A 93 -0.08 -12.37 -3.77
CA VAL A 93 -0.30 -13.81 -4.02
C VAL A 93 -0.69 -14.56 -2.74
N GLU A 94 -0.16 -14.14 -1.59
CA GLU A 94 -0.50 -14.70 -0.28
C GLU A 94 -1.98 -14.47 0.10
N GLY A 95 -2.58 -13.39 -0.41
CA GLY A 95 -3.98 -13.04 -0.15
C GLY A 95 -4.94 -13.46 -1.26
N ALA A 96 -4.43 -13.94 -2.40
CA ALA A 96 -5.22 -14.16 -3.60
C ALA A 96 -6.38 -15.16 -3.40
N HIS A 97 -6.24 -16.10 -2.45
CA HIS A 97 -7.26 -17.11 -2.19
C HIS A 97 -8.42 -16.65 -1.30
N PHE A 98 -8.32 -15.49 -0.63
CA PHE A 98 -9.36 -15.03 0.31
C PHE A 98 -9.65 -13.53 0.28
N ALA A 99 -9.04 -12.78 -0.63
CA ALA A 99 -9.12 -11.32 -0.66
C ALA A 99 -10.58 -10.82 -0.68
N ARG A 100 -11.13 -10.58 0.52
CA ARG A 100 -12.35 -9.83 0.72
C ARG A 100 -12.00 -8.39 0.45
N VAL A 101 -12.33 -7.91 -0.73
CA VAL A 101 -12.20 -6.50 -1.04
C VAL A 101 -13.30 -5.78 -0.27
N THR A 102 -12.89 -5.10 0.80
CA THR A 102 -13.79 -4.37 1.69
C THR A 102 -13.42 -2.91 1.51
N VAL A 103 -14.06 -2.25 0.54
CA VAL A 103 -14.01 -0.80 0.37
C VAL A 103 -15.34 -0.20 0.76
#